data_AF-C5LXF2-F1
#
_entry.id   AF-C5LXF2-F1
#
_cell.length_a   1.000
_cell.length_b   1.000
_cell.length_c   1.000
_cell.angle_alpha   90.00
_cell.angle_beta   90.00
_cell.angle_gamma   90.00
#
_symmetry.space_group_name_H-M   'P 1'
#
loop_
_entity.id
_entity.type
_entity.pdbx_description
1 polymer ?
#
loop_
_entity_poly.entity_id
_entity_poly.type
_entity_poly.pdbx_seq_one_letter_code
_entity_poly.pdbx_strand_id
1 'polypeptide(L)'
;MKLLLTSFWFVSCNLLYVEAEVGRNGSFRGLGPVNGDPNDKLYHKQKAYLEAISIPEAWGILDSTPKRTPVTIAVIDNGIEATHPDLKGTVIQGYNVVDKNDDTSPRGGHGTTMAGIVGAIRNNKIGMAGILDRVRILPIVTGATSTFGTLTDAFTYLINEKKDDVKVILMTDGTAESSSRAVTDKILEATAAGMLV
;
A
#
# COMPACT_ATOMS: atom_id res chain seq x y z
N MET A 1 -30.21 -17.55 35.95
CA MET A 1 -29.31 -18.58 35.40
C MET A 1 -27.90 -18.00 35.41
N LYS A 2 -26.98 -18.62 36.14
CA LYS A 2 -25.66 -18.08 36.50
C LYS A 2 -24.82 -17.72 35.26
N LEU A 3 -24.28 -16.51 35.22
CA LEU A 3 -23.14 -16.21 34.35
C LEU A 3 -21.95 -17.03 34.85
N LEU A 4 -21.44 -17.93 34.02
CA LEU A 4 -20.11 -18.50 34.18
C LEU A 4 -19.14 -17.58 33.43
N LEU A 5 -18.69 -16.52 34.12
CA LEU A 5 -17.43 -15.87 33.76
C LEU A 5 -16.32 -16.72 34.37
N THR A 6 -15.69 -17.56 33.56
CA THR A 6 -14.43 -18.22 33.95
C THR A 6 -13.28 -17.29 33.59
N SER A 7 -12.89 -16.44 34.53
CA SER A 7 -11.67 -15.62 34.44
C SER A 7 -10.50 -16.45 34.96
N PHE A 8 -9.60 -16.89 34.08
CA PHE A 8 -8.32 -17.47 34.49
C PHE A 8 -7.30 -16.36 34.69
N TRP A 9 -6.74 -16.25 35.89
CA TRP A 9 -5.64 -15.34 36.21
C TRP A 9 -4.32 -16.12 36.20
N PHE A 10 -3.49 -15.89 35.20
CA PHE A 10 -2.07 -16.24 35.24
C PHE A 10 -1.25 -14.95 35.31
N VAL A 11 -0.46 -14.80 36.37
CA VAL A 11 0.52 -13.73 36.50
C VAL A 11 1.78 -14.17 35.75
N SER A 12 1.97 -13.68 34.53
CA SER A 12 3.29 -13.65 33.87
C SER A 12 3.32 -12.56 32.80
N CYS A 13 4.39 -11.78 32.80
CA CYS A 13 4.64 -10.67 31.88
C CYS A 13 4.45 -11.03 30.40
N ASN A 14 3.84 -10.11 29.65
CA ASN A 14 3.83 -9.98 28.18
C ASN A 14 3.17 -11.09 27.34
N LEU A 15 1.84 -11.20 27.35
CA LEU A 15 1.12 -11.86 26.25
C LEU A 15 -0.12 -11.09 25.78
N LEU A 16 -0.29 -11.09 24.46
CA LEU A 16 -1.49 -10.79 23.67
C LEU A 16 -2.79 -11.23 24.36
N TYR A 17 -3.74 -10.31 24.50
CA TYR A 17 -5.12 -10.63 24.82
C TYR A 17 -5.93 -10.82 23.53
N VAL A 18 -6.80 -11.82 23.48
CA VAL A 18 -7.90 -11.90 22.50
C VAL A 18 -9.18 -12.10 23.29
N GLU A 19 -10.15 -11.22 23.09
CA GLU A 19 -11.47 -11.34 23.68
C GLU A 19 -12.39 -12.01 22.64
N ALA A 20 -13.04 -13.11 23.01
CA ALA A 20 -13.95 -13.82 22.12
C ALA A 20 -15.36 -13.80 22.73
N GLU A 21 -16.35 -13.39 21.93
CA GLU A 21 -17.75 -13.55 22.29
C GLU A 21 -18.29 -14.84 21.63
N VAL A 22 -18.86 -15.72 22.44
CA VAL A 22 -19.57 -16.91 21.96
C VAL A 22 -21.05 -16.57 21.83
N GLY A 23 -21.53 -16.47 20.59
CA GLY A 23 -22.94 -16.27 20.32
C GLY A 23 -23.78 -17.47 20.77
N ARG A 24 -25.05 -17.26 21.12
CA ARG A 24 -25.99 -18.32 21.57
C ARG A 24 -26.19 -19.47 20.57
N ASN A 25 -25.72 -19.31 19.33
CA ASN A 25 -25.76 -20.27 18.24
C ASN A 25 -24.42 -21.00 18.03
N GLY A 26 -23.44 -20.86 18.93
CA GLY A 26 -22.12 -21.49 18.80
C GLY A 26 -21.20 -20.82 17.76
N SER A 27 -21.55 -19.63 17.28
CA SER A 27 -20.64 -18.84 16.43
C SER A 27 -19.61 -18.10 17.27
N PHE A 28 -18.36 -18.14 16.83
CA PHE A 28 -17.26 -17.37 17.41
C PHE A 28 -17.13 -16.03 16.65
N ARG A 29 -17.10 -14.92 17.39
CA ARG A 29 -16.69 -13.62 16.86
C ARG A 29 -15.48 -13.14 17.66
N GLY A 30 -14.35 -12.96 16.98
CA GLY A 30 -13.17 -12.34 17.57
C GLY A 30 -13.41 -10.84 17.77
N LEU A 31 -13.34 -10.38 19.01
CA LEU A 31 -13.25 -8.96 19.36
C LEU A 31 -11.75 -8.65 19.44
N GLY A 32 -11.22 -7.75 18.59
CA GLY A 32 -9.78 -7.43 18.56
C GLY A 32 -9.28 -6.77 19.86
N PRO A 33 -8.03 -6.26 19.92
CA PRO A 33 -6.86 -6.52 19.10
C PRO A 33 -5.92 -7.53 19.79
N VAL A 34 -5.33 -8.40 18.99
CA VAL A 34 -4.21 -9.24 19.39
C VAL A 34 -3.00 -8.29 19.39
N ASN A 35 -2.44 -7.91 20.56
CA ASN A 35 -1.23 -7.04 20.72
C ASN A 35 -0.34 -7.01 19.44
N GLY A 36 -0.33 -5.89 18.72
CA GLY A 36 0.44 -5.71 17.47
C GLY A 36 -0.39 -5.36 16.24
N ASP A 37 -1.71 -5.60 16.26
CA ASP A 37 -2.61 -5.13 15.18
C ASP A 37 -2.63 -3.58 15.12
N PRO A 38 -2.64 -2.97 13.92
CA PRO A 38 -2.74 -1.52 13.77
C PRO A 38 -4.04 -0.94 14.31
N ASN A 39 -3.98 0.29 14.82
CA ASN A 39 -5.14 0.99 15.40
C ASN A 39 -6.05 1.70 14.36
N ASP A 40 -5.85 1.43 13.08
CA ASP A 40 -6.55 2.05 11.95
C ASP A 40 -8.00 1.54 11.85
N LYS A 41 -8.95 2.46 11.57
CA LYS A 41 -10.40 2.19 11.70
C LYS A 41 -10.87 1.02 10.83
N LEU A 42 -10.28 0.86 9.66
CA LEU A 42 -10.67 -0.15 8.67
C LEU A 42 -9.71 -1.35 8.62
N TYR A 43 -8.71 -1.43 9.50
CA TYR A 43 -7.75 -2.56 9.51
C TYR A 43 -8.45 -3.92 9.65
N HIS A 44 -9.55 -4.00 10.39
CA HIS A 44 -10.35 -5.23 10.51
C HIS A 44 -10.87 -5.76 9.16
N LYS A 45 -11.04 -4.89 8.14
CA LYS A 45 -11.40 -5.28 6.77
C LYS A 45 -10.21 -5.80 5.97
N GLN A 46 -9.00 -5.50 6.42
CA GLN A 46 -7.76 -5.87 5.74
C GLN A 46 -7.10 -7.13 6.30
N LYS A 47 -7.35 -7.41 7.58
CA LYS A 47 -6.68 -8.43 8.38
C LYS A 47 -6.49 -9.76 7.65
N ALA A 48 -7.58 -10.33 7.13
CA ALA A 48 -7.53 -11.67 6.51
C ALA A 48 -6.56 -11.76 5.32
N TYR A 49 -6.52 -10.75 4.44
CA TYR A 49 -5.63 -10.80 3.28
C TYR A 49 -4.19 -10.40 3.65
N LEU A 50 -4.01 -9.52 4.64
CA LEU A 50 -2.68 -9.12 5.12
C LEU A 50 -1.98 -10.27 5.85
N GLU A 51 -2.71 -11.02 6.68
CA GLU A 51 -2.21 -12.25 7.31
C GLU A 51 -1.86 -13.32 6.27
N ALA A 52 -2.68 -13.48 5.23
CA ALA A 52 -2.46 -14.47 4.17
C ALA A 52 -1.15 -14.25 3.38
N ILE A 53 -0.64 -13.02 3.35
CA ILE A 53 0.65 -12.67 2.71
C ILE A 53 1.73 -12.29 3.73
N SER A 54 1.51 -12.61 5.01
CA SER A 54 2.45 -12.39 6.12
C SER A 54 2.92 -10.94 6.32
N ILE A 55 2.04 -9.96 6.06
CA ILE A 55 2.35 -8.55 6.33
C ILE A 55 2.55 -8.28 7.84
N PRO A 56 1.72 -8.79 8.77
CA PRO A 56 1.94 -8.54 10.20
C PRO A 56 3.32 -8.98 10.71
N GLU A 57 3.83 -10.11 10.23
CA GLU A 57 5.18 -10.60 10.54
C GLU A 57 6.25 -9.68 9.95
N ALA A 58 6.07 -9.22 8.71
CA ALA A 58 6.96 -8.26 8.08
C ALA A 58 6.99 -6.93 8.84
N TRP A 59 5.85 -6.43 9.32
CA TRP A 59 5.79 -5.25 10.20
C TRP A 59 6.59 -5.45 11.48
N GLY A 60 6.55 -6.63 12.12
CA GLY A 60 7.36 -6.92 13.30
C GLY A 60 8.88 -6.76 13.05
N ILE A 61 9.36 -7.16 11.88
CA ILE A 61 10.76 -6.98 11.46
C ILE A 61 11.05 -5.49 11.21
N LEU A 62 10.17 -4.79 10.51
CA LEU A 62 10.33 -3.38 10.17
C LEU A 62 10.30 -2.48 11.41
N ASP A 63 9.38 -2.72 12.34
CA ASP A 63 9.18 -1.92 13.56
C ASP A 63 10.35 -2.13 14.54
N SER A 64 11.04 -3.28 14.49
CA SER A 64 12.26 -3.54 15.28
C SER A 64 13.55 -3.02 14.63
N THR A 65 13.48 -2.47 13.41
CA THR A 65 14.64 -1.93 12.68
C THR A 65 14.69 -0.40 12.78
N PRO A 66 15.60 0.18 13.60
CA PRO A 66 15.54 1.61 13.98
C PRO A 66 15.99 2.59 12.89
N LYS A 67 16.78 2.13 11.89
CA LYS A 67 17.26 2.97 10.79
C LYS A 67 16.91 2.29 9.46
N ARG A 68 15.87 2.81 8.80
CA ARG A 68 15.42 2.35 7.49
C ARG A 68 15.49 3.51 6.51
N THR A 69 16.10 3.27 5.36
CA THR A 69 16.13 4.22 4.26
C THR A 69 14.78 4.19 3.55
N PRO A 70 14.08 5.32 3.37
CA PRO A 70 12.83 5.36 2.63
C PRO A 70 13.03 4.87 1.20
N VAL A 71 12.17 3.95 0.76
CA VAL A 71 12.11 3.49 -0.63
C VAL A 71 11.16 4.39 -1.39
N THR A 72 11.53 4.76 -2.62
CA THR A 72 10.62 5.44 -3.55
C THR A 72 9.96 4.42 -4.46
N ILE A 73 8.63 4.43 -4.47
CA ILE A 73 7.80 3.62 -5.36
C ILE A 73 7.10 4.56 -6.33
N ALA A 74 7.36 4.39 -7.63
CA ALA A 74 6.60 5.05 -8.66
C ALA A 74 5.27 4.31 -8.85
N VAL A 75 4.15 5.03 -8.83
CA VAL A 75 2.82 4.46 -9.07
C VAL A 75 2.32 5.03 -10.39
N ILE A 76 2.26 4.18 -11.42
CA ILE A 76 1.75 4.55 -12.75
C ILE A 76 0.24 4.32 -12.74
N ASP A 77 -0.55 5.40 -12.71
CA ASP A 77 -2.01 5.35 -12.56
C ASP A 77 -2.67 6.65 -13.08
N ASN A 78 -3.94 6.88 -12.73
CA ASN A 78 -4.74 8.05 -13.11
C ASN A 78 -4.61 9.26 -12.16
N GLY A 79 -3.53 9.31 -11.37
CA GLY A 79 -3.28 10.37 -10.38
C GLY A 79 -3.60 9.96 -8.96
N ILE A 80 -3.10 10.73 -7.99
CA ILE A 80 -3.19 10.41 -6.57
C ILE A 80 -3.58 11.67 -5.80
N GLU A 81 -4.56 11.54 -4.90
CA GLU A 81 -4.91 12.59 -3.97
C GLU A 81 -3.83 12.75 -2.88
N ALA A 82 -2.77 13.50 -3.19
CA ALA A 82 -1.64 13.71 -2.26
C ALA A 82 -2.05 14.40 -0.94
N THR A 83 -3.17 15.12 -0.94
CA THR A 83 -3.75 15.78 0.24
C THR A 83 -4.62 14.87 1.10
N HIS A 84 -4.84 13.61 0.69
CA HIS A 84 -5.64 12.67 1.47
C HIS A 84 -5.04 12.52 2.89
N PRO A 85 -5.83 12.64 3.97
CA PRO A 85 -5.31 12.65 5.34
C PRO A 85 -4.46 11.42 5.68
N ASP A 86 -4.81 10.27 5.12
CA ASP A 86 -4.13 9.00 5.35
C ASP A 86 -2.89 8.78 4.47
N LEU A 87 -2.57 9.71 3.57
CA LEU A 87 -1.40 9.68 2.67
C LEU A 87 -0.48 10.90 2.83
N LYS A 88 -0.81 11.80 3.75
CA LYS A 88 -0.14 13.08 3.91
C LYS A 88 1.34 12.90 4.25
N GLY A 89 2.21 13.37 3.36
CA GLY A 89 3.67 13.25 3.50
C GLY A 89 4.26 11.93 2.99
N THR A 90 3.42 10.96 2.61
CA THR A 90 3.84 9.75 1.89
C THR A 90 3.96 10.02 0.39
N VAL A 91 3.00 10.76 -0.17
CA VAL A 91 2.98 11.11 -1.60
C VAL A 91 3.85 12.34 -1.85
N ILE A 92 4.83 12.20 -2.74
CA ILE A 92 5.74 13.27 -3.16
C ILE A 92 5.32 13.83 -4.52
N GLN A 93 5.91 14.97 -4.92
CA GLN A 93 5.65 15.58 -6.22
C GLN A 93 5.99 14.60 -7.36
N GLY A 94 4.98 14.28 -8.16
CA GLY A 94 5.07 13.37 -9.29
C GLY A 94 5.15 14.08 -10.64
N TYR A 95 4.86 13.33 -11.70
CA TYR A 95 4.82 13.85 -13.06
C TYR A 95 3.63 13.29 -13.84
N ASN A 96 3.04 14.12 -14.67
CA ASN A 96 1.95 13.75 -15.56
C ASN A 96 2.47 13.72 -17.00
N VAL A 97 2.52 12.51 -17.57
CA VAL A 97 3.10 12.32 -18.91
C VAL A 97 2.16 12.76 -20.03
N VAL A 98 0.85 12.85 -19.75
CA VAL A 98 -0.15 13.27 -20.73
C VAL A 98 -0.03 14.77 -21.00
N ASP A 99 -0.06 15.57 -19.94
CA ASP A 99 -0.04 17.04 -20.04
C ASP A 99 1.37 17.63 -19.92
N LYS A 100 2.36 16.78 -19.63
CA LYS A 100 3.78 17.12 -19.51
C LYS A 100 4.05 18.20 -18.45
N ASN A 101 3.47 18.00 -17.28
CA ASN A 101 3.56 18.92 -16.15
C ASN A 101 3.59 18.14 -14.81
N ASP A 102 3.57 18.88 -13.70
CA ASP A 102 3.58 18.36 -12.34
C ASP A 102 2.18 18.21 -11.73
N ASP A 103 1.10 18.42 -12.51
CA ASP A 103 -0.26 18.18 -12.05
C ASP A 103 -0.56 16.68 -12.02
N THR A 104 -0.40 16.08 -10.84
CA THR A 104 -0.73 14.69 -10.58
C THR A 104 -2.04 14.50 -9.82
N SER A 105 -2.94 15.48 -9.92
CA SER A 105 -4.27 15.39 -9.32
C SER A 105 -5.04 14.17 -9.85
N PRO A 106 -5.87 13.54 -8.99
CA PRO A 106 -6.57 12.31 -9.36
C PRO A 106 -7.64 12.57 -10.43
N ARG A 107 -7.67 11.71 -11.45
CA ARG A 107 -8.72 11.64 -12.49
C ARG A 107 -9.72 10.52 -12.23
N GLY A 108 -9.64 9.94 -11.03
CA GLY A 108 -10.43 8.82 -10.54
C GLY A 108 -9.95 8.42 -9.14
N GLY A 109 -10.60 7.43 -8.53
CA GLY A 109 -10.22 6.93 -7.21
C GLY A 109 -9.15 5.83 -7.20
N HIS A 110 -8.77 5.32 -8.38
CA HIS A 110 -7.94 4.12 -8.51
C HIS A 110 -6.52 4.35 -7.97
N GLY A 111 -5.80 5.36 -8.47
CA GLY A 111 -4.45 5.66 -8.01
C GLY A 111 -4.36 5.98 -6.52
N THR A 112 -5.32 6.76 -5.97
CA THR A 112 -5.41 7.00 -4.52
C THR A 112 -5.62 5.71 -3.73
N THR A 113 -6.45 4.79 -4.23
CA THR A 113 -6.67 3.48 -3.58
C THR A 113 -5.39 2.63 -3.60
N MET A 114 -4.70 2.59 -4.75
CA MET A 114 -3.43 1.86 -4.88
C MET A 114 -2.34 2.45 -3.97
N ALA A 115 -2.25 3.78 -3.90
CA ALA A 115 -1.35 4.47 -2.97
C ALA A 115 -1.67 4.16 -1.50
N GLY A 116 -2.96 4.05 -1.16
CA GLY A 116 -3.41 3.63 0.18
C GLY A 116 -2.97 2.22 0.54
N ILE A 117 -3.10 1.26 -0.37
CA ILE A 117 -2.61 -0.12 -0.16
C ILE A 117 -1.09 -0.12 0.08
N VAL A 118 -0.35 0.64 -0.72
CA VAL A 118 1.12 0.72 -0.61
C VAL A 118 1.55 1.37 0.70
N GLY A 119 0.99 2.54 1.05
CA GLY A 119 1.59 3.42 2.06
C GLY A 119 0.62 4.32 2.81
N ALA A 120 -0.63 3.92 3.00
CA ALA A 120 -1.48 4.56 4.01
C ALA A 120 -0.79 4.56 5.39
N ILE A 121 -0.93 5.65 6.13
CA ILE A 121 -0.19 5.87 7.38
C ILE A 121 -0.77 4.96 8.46
N ARG A 122 -0.12 3.80 8.65
CA ARG A 122 -0.45 2.84 9.70
C ARG A 122 -0.37 3.47 11.10
N ASN A 123 -1.28 3.05 11.99
CA ASN A 123 -1.39 3.47 13.38
C ASN A 123 -1.80 4.93 13.61
N ASN A 124 -2.56 5.53 12.68
CA ASN A 124 -3.00 6.93 12.79
C ASN A 124 -4.48 7.10 13.21
N LYS A 125 -5.17 6.00 13.54
CA LYS A 125 -6.58 5.95 13.97
C LYS A 125 -7.59 6.40 12.91
N ILE A 126 -7.20 6.51 11.65
CA ILE A 126 -8.12 6.74 10.52
C ILE A 126 -7.95 5.62 9.49
N GLY A 127 -8.72 5.67 8.40
CA GLY A 127 -8.54 4.84 7.21
C GLY A 127 -8.04 3.41 7.44
N MET A 128 -6.97 3.06 6.73
CA MET A 128 -6.46 1.70 6.55
C MET A 128 -4.95 1.64 6.83
N ALA A 129 -4.44 0.46 7.15
CA ALA A 129 -3.00 0.25 7.31
C ALA A 129 -2.36 -0.06 5.95
N GLY A 130 -1.41 0.79 5.52
CA GLY A 130 -0.59 0.52 4.33
C GLY A 130 0.41 -0.60 4.58
N ILE A 131 0.79 -1.31 3.51
CA ILE A 131 1.76 -2.41 3.57
C ILE A 131 3.13 -1.90 4.05
N LEU A 132 3.57 -0.75 3.53
CA LEU A 132 4.84 -0.13 3.86
C LEU A 132 4.63 1.11 4.73
N ASP A 133 5.46 1.25 5.75
CA ASP A 133 5.68 2.53 6.42
C ASP A 133 6.96 3.19 5.91
N ARG A 134 7.07 4.52 6.08
CA ARG A 134 8.24 5.31 5.64
C ARG A 134 8.59 5.15 4.15
N VAL A 135 7.58 4.95 3.30
CA VAL A 135 7.71 4.91 1.85
C VAL A 135 7.49 6.30 1.24
N ARG A 136 8.12 6.59 0.10
CA ARG A 136 7.77 7.73 -0.75
C ARG A 136 7.03 7.22 -1.98
N ILE A 137 5.82 7.73 -2.21
CA ILE A 137 5.03 7.38 -3.40
C ILE A 137 5.18 8.51 -4.41
N LEU A 138 5.73 8.19 -5.59
CA LEU A 138 5.89 9.10 -6.72
C LEU A 138 4.76 8.86 -7.74
N PRO A 139 3.75 9.73 -7.84
CA PRO A 139 2.70 9.59 -8.83
C PRO A 139 3.24 9.77 -10.26
N ILE A 140 2.90 8.87 -11.17
CA ILE A 140 3.16 9.00 -12.61
C ILE A 140 1.83 8.88 -13.34
N VAL A 141 1.33 10.00 -13.87
CA VAL A 141 -0.04 10.05 -14.39
C VAL A 141 -0.10 9.77 -15.89
N THR A 142 -0.85 8.73 -16.26
CA THR A 142 -1.03 8.27 -17.66
C THR A 142 -2.39 8.62 -18.26
N GLY A 143 -3.19 9.45 -17.55
CA GLY A 143 -4.50 9.91 -17.98
C GLY A 143 -5.64 9.28 -17.17
N ALA A 144 -6.90 9.57 -17.51
CA ALA A 144 -8.05 8.91 -16.87
C ALA A 144 -8.14 7.42 -17.25
N THR A 145 -7.65 7.08 -18.43
CA THR A 145 -7.47 5.73 -18.95
C THR A 145 -6.11 5.70 -19.62
N SER A 146 -5.26 4.74 -19.24
CA SER A 146 -3.95 4.62 -19.86
C SER A 146 -4.06 4.03 -21.27
N THR A 147 -3.09 4.40 -22.10
CA THR A 147 -2.84 3.80 -23.40
C THR A 147 -1.43 3.18 -23.40
N PHE A 148 -1.14 2.30 -24.36
CA PHE A 148 0.23 1.81 -24.53
C PHE A 148 1.24 2.94 -24.76
N GLY A 149 0.85 4.02 -25.46
CA GLY A 149 1.73 5.19 -25.66
C GLY A 149 2.06 5.89 -24.35
N THR A 150 1.05 6.20 -23.54
CA THR A 150 1.27 6.86 -22.24
C THR A 150 2.04 5.97 -21.25
N LEU A 151 1.87 4.65 -21.32
CA LEU A 151 2.68 3.71 -20.52
C LEU A 151 4.15 3.73 -20.98
N THR A 152 4.41 3.70 -22.29
CA THR A 152 5.76 3.86 -22.84
C THR A 152 6.41 5.18 -22.42
N ASP A 153 5.65 6.28 -22.41
CA ASP A 153 6.13 7.60 -21.96
C ASP A 153 6.43 7.60 -20.45
N ALA A 154 5.58 6.98 -19.63
CA ALA A 154 5.78 6.83 -18.18
C ALA A 154 7.07 6.07 -17.86
N PHE A 155 7.30 4.91 -18.47
CA PHE A 155 8.54 4.17 -18.29
C PHE A 155 9.75 4.97 -18.79
N THR A 156 9.63 5.64 -19.94
CA THR A 156 10.72 6.46 -20.49
C THR A 156 11.12 7.58 -19.54
N TYR A 157 10.14 8.30 -18.97
CA TYR A 157 10.40 9.31 -17.94
C TYR A 157 11.09 8.72 -16.71
N LEU A 158 10.60 7.59 -16.20
CA LEU A 158 11.18 6.94 -15.01
C LEU A 158 12.63 6.50 -15.24
N ILE A 159 12.92 5.90 -16.40
CA ILE A 159 14.27 5.48 -16.77
C ILE A 159 15.22 6.68 -16.89
N ASN A 160 14.81 7.73 -17.60
CA ASN A 160 15.69 8.85 -17.89
C ASN A 160 15.90 9.77 -16.68
N GLU A 161 14.82 10.06 -15.94
CA GLU A 161 14.82 11.12 -14.93
C GLU A 161 14.83 10.61 -13.49
N LYS A 162 14.49 9.33 -13.26
CA LYS A 162 14.22 8.81 -11.91
C LYS A 162 14.90 7.49 -11.56
N LYS A 163 15.66 6.86 -12.47
CA LYS A 163 16.30 5.54 -12.23
C LYS A 163 17.17 5.48 -10.97
N ASP A 164 17.79 6.59 -10.59
CA ASP A 164 18.68 6.62 -9.42
C ASP A 164 17.88 6.75 -8.11
N ASP A 165 16.66 7.33 -8.16
CA ASP A 165 15.78 7.62 -7.02
C ASP A 165 14.68 6.58 -6.80
N VAL A 166 14.14 6.00 -7.88
CA VAL A 166 13.05 5.02 -7.87
C VAL A 166 13.63 3.61 -7.84
N LYS A 167 13.04 2.74 -7.01
CA LYS A 167 13.47 1.33 -6.90
C LYS A 167 12.39 0.35 -7.28
N VAL A 168 11.13 0.76 -7.17
CA VAL A 168 9.97 -0.07 -7.56
C VAL A 168 9.05 0.78 -8.41
N ILE A 169 8.56 0.21 -9.50
CA ILE A 169 7.51 0.75 -10.35
C ILE A 169 6.30 -0.15 -10.15
N LEU A 170 5.21 0.40 -9.60
CA LEU A 170 3.92 -0.28 -9.55
C LEU A 170 3.09 0.19 -10.75
N MET A 171 2.95 -0.67 -11.74
CA MET A 171 2.02 -0.49 -12.86
C MET A 171 0.69 -1.18 -12.52
N THR A 172 -0.36 -0.39 -12.35
CA THR A 172 -1.66 -0.85 -11.83
C THR A 172 -2.70 -1.07 -12.92
N ASP A 173 -2.34 -0.83 -14.18
CA ASP A 173 -3.15 -1.06 -15.37
C ASP A 173 -2.73 -2.35 -16.09
N GLY A 174 -3.70 -3.03 -16.71
CA GLY A 174 -3.48 -4.23 -17.49
C GLY A 174 -4.67 -4.56 -18.39
N THR A 175 -4.43 -5.34 -19.44
CA THR A 175 -5.47 -5.84 -20.36
C THR A 175 -5.19 -7.28 -20.74
N ALA A 176 -6.26 -8.09 -20.83
CA ALA A 176 -6.19 -9.47 -21.29
C ALA A 176 -6.35 -9.61 -22.81
N GLU A 177 -6.77 -8.54 -23.50
CA GLU A 177 -7.19 -8.59 -24.91
C GLU A 177 -6.09 -8.19 -25.88
N SER A 178 -5.04 -7.51 -25.40
CA SER A 178 -3.96 -7.02 -26.24
C SER A 178 -2.64 -6.91 -25.49
N SER A 179 -1.54 -6.84 -26.23
CA SER A 179 -0.20 -6.61 -25.67
C SER A 179 0.56 -5.62 -26.54
N SER A 180 1.56 -4.95 -25.95
CA SER A 180 2.42 -4.01 -26.66
C SER A 180 3.88 -4.37 -26.43
N ARG A 181 4.57 -4.76 -27.50
CA ARG A 181 6.02 -4.99 -27.47
C ARG A 181 6.76 -3.75 -26.98
N ALA A 182 6.35 -2.56 -27.38
CA ALA A 182 6.98 -1.32 -26.94
C ALA A 182 6.89 -1.10 -25.42
N VAL A 183 5.78 -1.51 -24.78
CA VAL A 183 5.67 -1.47 -23.32
C VAL A 183 6.53 -2.56 -22.68
N THR A 184 6.50 -3.79 -23.22
CA THR A 184 7.36 -4.89 -22.74
C THR A 184 8.84 -4.51 -22.80
N ASP A 185 9.31 -3.92 -23.91
CA ASP A 185 10.70 -3.50 -24.08
C ASP A 185 11.07 -2.45 -23.03
N LYS A 186 10.17 -1.50 -22.73
CA LYS A 186 10.38 -0.50 -21.68
C LYS A 186 10.40 -1.09 -20.26
N ILE A 187 9.60 -2.10 -19.98
CA ILE A 187 9.66 -2.84 -18.71
C ILE A 187 11.03 -3.52 -18.55
N LEU A 188 11.54 -4.14 -19.62
CA LEU A 188 12.88 -4.76 -19.62
C LEU A 188 13.99 -3.72 -19.46
N GLU A 189 13.89 -2.56 -20.13
CA GLU A 189 14.82 -1.45 -19.96
C GLU A 189 14.81 -0.91 -18.53
N ALA A 190 13.64 -0.74 -17.92
CA ALA A 190 13.51 -0.30 -16.52
C ALA A 190 14.14 -1.32 -15.55
N THR A 191 13.94 -2.61 -15.82
CA THR A 191 14.56 -3.70 -15.05
C THR A 191 16.09 -3.68 -15.19
N ALA A 192 16.60 -3.50 -16.40
CA ALA A 192 18.04 -3.36 -16.65
C ALA A 192 18.64 -2.10 -15.99
N ALA A 193 17.84 -1.05 -15.80
CA ALA A 193 18.21 0.15 -15.07
C ALA A 193 18.16 -0.01 -13.54
N GLY A 194 17.81 -1.19 -13.03
CA GLY A 194 17.82 -1.51 -11.59
C GLY A 194 16.52 -1.18 -10.86
N MET A 195 15.42 -0.98 -11.58
CA MET A 195 14.09 -0.81 -11.01
C MET A 195 13.32 -2.13 -11.07
N LEU A 196 12.68 -2.52 -9.96
CA LEU A 196 11.71 -3.62 -9.96
C LEU A 196 10.40 -3.12 -10.57
N VAL A 197 9.83 -3.84 -11.52
CA VAL A 197 8.51 -3.55 -12.13
C VAL A 197 7.52 -4.66 -11.75
#